data_AF-A0AAD9K666-F1
#
_entry.id   AF-A0AAD9K666-F1
#
_cell.length_a   1.000
_cell.length_b   1.000
_cell.length_c   1.000
_cell.angle_alpha   90.00
_cell.angle_beta   90.00
_cell.angle_gamma   90.00
#
_symmetry.space_group_name_H-M   'P 1'
#
loop_
_entity.id
_entity.type
_entity.pdbx_description
1 polymer ?
#
loop_
_entity_poly.entity_id
_entity_poly.type
_entity_poly.pdbx_seq_one_letter_code
_entity_poly.pdbx_strand_id
1 'polypeptide(L)'
;MSCLTCTLYERVQRITTTTQWTRRICALSLSVLQVVDFAVAKFTVTEQRDAVIDYTYPFWQEPSGMIMRRPQRDYLTVYIGPFQADVWLALGLSLPLVGLALAAIVYVESTVVVGPESVNATRTVLEAMWVVFHMYFQQGASQLGVTGRQ
;
A
#
# COMPACT_ATOMS: atom_id res chain seq x y z
N MET A 1 43.07 -16.86 -51.77
CA MET A 1 41.79 -17.20 -51.10
C MET A 1 41.59 -16.32 -49.86
N SER A 2 41.78 -15.00 -49.98
CA SER A 2 41.94 -14.09 -48.83
C SER A 2 40.91 -12.94 -48.81
N CYS A 3 40.04 -12.89 -49.83
CA CYS A 3 39.08 -11.79 -50.03
C CYS A 3 37.67 -12.09 -49.46
N LEU A 4 37.31 -13.38 -49.36
CA LEU A 4 35.99 -13.81 -48.86
C LEU A 4 35.90 -13.74 -47.33
N THR A 5 37.00 -13.97 -46.62
CA THR A 5 37.05 -13.84 -45.16
C THR A 5 36.98 -12.39 -44.70
N CYS A 6 37.61 -11.46 -45.44
CA CYS A 6 37.58 -10.03 -45.13
C CYS A 6 36.19 -9.40 -45.38
N THR A 7 35.52 -9.80 -46.47
CA THR A 7 34.16 -9.31 -46.81
C THR A 7 33.06 -9.87 -45.90
N LEU A 8 33.23 -11.09 -45.38
CA LEU A 8 32.37 -11.64 -44.33
C LEU A 8 32.57 -10.92 -43.00
N TYR A 9 33.81 -10.60 -42.63
CA TYR A 9 34.12 -9.86 -41.40
C TYR A 9 33.49 -8.46 -41.38
N GLU A 10 33.59 -7.70 -42.48
CA GLU A 10 32.96 -6.38 -42.59
C GLU A 10 31.42 -6.45 -42.61
N ARG A 11 30.82 -7.52 -43.18
CA ARG A 11 29.37 -7.73 -43.13
C ARG A 11 28.88 -8.09 -41.73
N VAL A 12 29.66 -8.88 -40.97
CA VAL A 12 29.34 -9.24 -39.58
C VAL A 12 29.46 -8.02 -38.66
N GLN A 13 30.50 -7.19 -38.82
CA GLN A 13 30.61 -5.94 -38.05
C GLN A 13 29.43 -4.99 -38.33
N ARG A 14 28.93 -4.92 -39.56
CA ARG A 14 27.79 -4.05 -39.93
C ARG A 14 26.45 -4.48 -39.29
N ILE A 15 26.33 -5.73 -38.84
CA ILE A 15 25.13 -6.26 -38.15
C ILE A 15 25.16 -5.94 -36.63
N THR A 16 26.33 -5.61 -36.06
CA THR A 16 26.48 -5.36 -34.60
C THR A 16 25.91 -4.02 -34.09
N THR A 17 25.48 -3.14 -34.99
CA THR A 17 24.99 -1.79 -34.67
C THR A 17 23.48 -1.68 -34.51
N THR A 18 22.69 -2.69 -34.90
CA THR A 18 21.23 -2.48 -35.02
C THR A 18 20.40 -2.87 -33.80
N THR A 19 20.86 -3.69 -32.86
CA THR A 19 20.13 -3.97 -31.61
C THR A 19 21.00 -4.60 -30.53
N GLN A 20 20.85 -4.19 -29.26
CA GLN A 20 21.51 -4.80 -28.09
C GLN A 20 21.24 -6.32 -27.97
N TRP A 21 20.07 -6.77 -28.44
CA TRP A 21 19.64 -8.16 -28.39
C TRP A 21 20.49 -9.09 -29.27
N THR A 22 20.95 -8.60 -30.43
CA THR A 22 21.74 -9.39 -31.38
C THR A 22 23.18 -9.60 -30.91
N ARG A 23 23.71 -8.73 -30.05
CA ARG A 23 25.11 -8.80 -29.58
C ARG A 23 25.44 -10.07 -28.80
N ARG A 24 24.52 -10.57 -27.98
CA ARG A 24 24.77 -11.72 -27.08
C ARG A 24 24.71 -13.06 -27.81
N ILE A 25 23.85 -13.16 -28.83
CA ILE A 25 23.75 -14.33 -29.71
C ILE A 25 24.92 -14.34 -30.70
N CYS A 26 25.36 -13.17 -31.18
CA CYS A 26 26.48 -13.06 -32.11
C CYS A 26 27.81 -13.53 -31.49
N ALA A 27 28.06 -13.23 -30.20
CA ALA A 27 29.22 -13.73 -29.46
C ALA A 27 29.28 -15.27 -29.40
N LEU A 28 28.13 -15.93 -29.24
CA LEU A 28 28.02 -17.39 -29.29
C LEU A 28 28.23 -17.93 -30.72
N SER A 29 27.77 -17.23 -31.76
CA SER A 29 28.06 -17.62 -33.15
C SER A 29 29.55 -17.46 -33.51
N LEU A 30 30.23 -16.48 -32.91
CA LEU A 30 31.66 -16.23 -33.10
C LEU A 30 32.53 -17.26 -32.37
N SER A 31 32.12 -17.75 -31.19
CA SER A 31 32.81 -18.87 -30.52
C SER A 31 32.69 -20.17 -31.32
N VAL A 32 31.53 -20.43 -31.93
CA VAL A 32 31.35 -21.59 -32.84
C VAL A 32 32.20 -21.45 -34.11
N LEU A 33 32.45 -20.23 -34.59
CA LEU A 33 33.37 -19.94 -35.70
C LEU A 33 34.86 -19.88 -35.27
N GLN A 34 35.18 -20.22 -34.01
CA GLN A 34 36.52 -20.10 -33.39
C GLN A 34 37.15 -18.70 -33.48
N VAL A 35 36.35 -17.65 -33.57
CA VAL A 35 36.81 -16.25 -33.57
C VAL A 35 36.96 -15.74 -32.12
N VAL A 36 36.43 -16.46 -31.13
CA VAL A 36 36.50 -16.16 -29.70
C VAL A 36 36.79 -17.44 -28.93
N ASP A 37 37.81 -17.43 -28.06
CA ASP A 37 38.26 -18.63 -27.33
C ASP A 37 37.37 -18.98 -26.12
N PHE A 38 36.75 -17.98 -25.47
CA PHE A 38 35.86 -18.19 -24.32
C PHE A 38 34.87 -17.03 -24.16
N ALA A 39 33.65 -17.32 -23.71
CA ALA A 39 32.60 -16.32 -23.50
C ALA A 39 31.99 -16.40 -22.10
N VAL A 40 32.12 -15.33 -21.31
CA VAL A 40 31.51 -15.20 -19.98
C VAL A 40 30.31 -14.24 -20.05
N ALA A 41 29.10 -14.77 -19.91
CA ALA A 41 27.91 -13.95 -19.69
C ALA A 41 26.78 -14.75 -19.02
N LYS A 42 25.68 -14.05 -18.69
CA LYS A 42 24.45 -14.67 -18.18
C LYS A 42 23.71 -15.45 -19.26
N PHE A 43 24.13 -16.68 -19.54
CA PHE A 43 23.45 -17.56 -20.48
C PHE A 43 22.70 -18.65 -19.72
N THR A 44 21.48 -18.93 -20.16
CA THR A 44 20.71 -20.08 -19.68
C THR A 44 21.15 -21.29 -20.50
N VAL A 45 21.48 -22.39 -19.80
CA VAL A 45 21.76 -23.68 -20.43
C VAL A 45 20.44 -24.24 -20.96
N THR A 46 20.42 -24.56 -22.24
CA THR A 46 19.25 -25.07 -22.98
C THR A 46 19.71 -26.24 -23.83
N GLU A 47 18.92 -27.32 -23.95
CA GLU A 47 19.34 -28.54 -24.67
C GLU A 47 19.81 -28.28 -26.10
N GLN A 48 19.14 -27.37 -26.83
CA GLN A 48 19.51 -27.05 -28.22
C GLN A 48 20.92 -26.45 -28.35
N ARG A 49 21.45 -25.83 -27.30
CA ARG A 49 22.77 -25.17 -27.31
C ARG A 49 23.88 -26.04 -26.74
N ASP A 50 23.52 -26.94 -25.83
CA ASP A 50 24.44 -27.91 -25.24
C ASP A 50 25.01 -28.86 -26.30
N ALA A 51 24.27 -29.09 -27.39
CA ALA A 51 24.73 -29.89 -28.53
C ALA A 51 25.84 -29.25 -29.39
N VAL A 52 26.09 -27.94 -29.25
CA VAL A 52 27.01 -27.19 -30.12
C VAL A 52 28.16 -26.54 -29.34
N ILE A 53 27.96 -26.26 -28.04
CA ILE A 53 28.91 -25.53 -27.20
C ILE A 53 28.98 -26.22 -25.83
N ASP A 54 30.19 -26.51 -25.37
CA ASP A 54 30.41 -27.05 -24.02
C ASP A 54 30.26 -25.95 -22.97
N TYR A 55 29.42 -26.21 -21.95
CA TYR A 55 29.24 -25.32 -20.80
C TYR A 55 30.05 -25.81 -19.59
N THR A 56 30.51 -24.87 -18.76
CA THR A 56 31.00 -25.20 -17.41
C THR A 56 29.83 -25.46 -16.45
N TYR A 57 30.11 -26.06 -15.29
CA TYR A 57 29.08 -26.30 -14.27
C TYR A 57 28.35 -24.99 -13.89
N PRO A 58 27.01 -24.98 -13.85
CA PRO A 58 26.24 -23.77 -13.59
C PRO A 58 26.54 -23.20 -12.20
N PHE A 59 27.13 -22.01 -12.16
CA PHE A 59 27.50 -21.34 -10.91
C PHE A 59 26.31 -20.66 -10.21
N TRP A 60 25.21 -20.40 -10.93
CA TRP A 60 24.04 -19.67 -10.42
C TRP A 60 22.74 -20.22 -11.02
N GLN A 61 21.81 -20.60 -10.15
CA GLN A 61 20.46 -21.02 -10.54
C GLN A 61 19.51 -19.83 -10.28
N GLU A 62 19.07 -19.16 -11.34
CA GLU A 62 18.24 -17.97 -11.23
C GLU A 62 16.74 -18.38 -11.20
N PRO A 63 16.02 -18.20 -10.09
CA PRO A 63 14.61 -18.58 -10.01
C PRO A 63 13.77 -17.67 -10.90
N SER A 64 12.84 -18.24 -11.66
CA SER A 64 11.87 -17.47 -12.44
C SER A 64 10.80 -16.89 -11.50
N GLY A 65 10.80 -15.57 -11.32
CA GLY A 65 9.77 -14.84 -10.58
C GLY A 65 8.94 -13.95 -11.48
N MET A 66 7.66 -13.73 -11.11
CA MET A 66 6.82 -12.73 -11.77
C MET A 66 6.94 -11.39 -11.05
N ILE A 67 7.34 -10.36 -11.78
CA ILE A 67 7.37 -8.99 -11.26
C ILE A 67 5.99 -8.36 -11.51
N MET A 68 5.26 -8.06 -10.43
CA MET A 68 4.00 -7.32 -10.49
C MET A 68 4.15 -5.90 -9.93
N ARG A 69 3.35 -4.96 -10.45
CA ARG A 69 3.29 -3.59 -9.92
C ARG A 69 2.73 -3.62 -8.49
N ARG A 70 3.36 -2.88 -7.58
CA ARG A 70 2.87 -2.70 -6.21
C ARG A 70 1.45 -2.09 -6.24
N PRO A 71 0.45 -2.69 -5.57
CA PRO A 71 -0.87 -2.07 -5.49
C PRO A 71 -0.75 -0.76 -4.70
N GLN A 72 -1.29 0.32 -5.27
CA GLN A 72 -1.49 1.56 -4.53
C GLN A 72 -2.64 1.33 -3.55
N ARG A 73 -2.37 1.46 -2.26
CA ARG A 73 -3.41 1.42 -1.23
C ARG A 73 -3.66 2.84 -0.75
N ASP A 74 -4.92 3.24 -0.76
CA ASP A 74 -5.34 4.48 -0.13
C ASP A 74 -5.32 4.26 1.39
N TYR A 75 -4.55 5.08 2.10
CA TYR A 75 -4.36 4.93 3.55
C TYR A 75 -5.63 5.29 4.34
N LEU A 76 -6.47 6.18 3.81
CA LEU A 76 -7.66 6.69 4.50
C LEU A 76 -8.76 5.62 4.62
N THR A 77 -8.97 4.83 3.57
CA THR A 77 -9.99 3.77 3.55
C THR A 77 -9.62 2.58 4.42
N VAL A 78 -8.35 2.41 4.79
CA VAL A 78 -7.92 1.35 5.73
C VAL A 78 -8.45 1.62 7.15
N TYR A 79 -8.54 2.89 7.57
CA TYR A 79 -9.02 3.24 8.91
C TYR A 79 -10.55 3.24 9.03
N ILE A 80 -11.26 3.66 7.98
CA ILE A 80 -12.73 3.73 7.97
C ILE A 80 -13.35 2.39 7.50
N GLY A 81 -12.59 1.61 6.73
CA GLY A 81 -13.01 0.35 6.12
C GLY A 81 -13.51 -0.78 7.04
N PRO A 82 -13.13 -0.91 8.32
CA PRO A 82 -13.71 -1.98 9.15
C PRO A 82 -15.21 -1.79 9.44
N PHE A 83 -15.75 -0.57 9.28
CA PHE A 83 -17.17 -0.28 9.51
C PHE A 83 -17.86 0.21 8.24
N GLN A 84 -19.10 -0.25 8.04
CA GLN A 84 -19.95 0.21 6.93
C GLN A 84 -20.39 1.66 7.16
N ALA A 85 -20.68 2.38 6.07
CA ALA A 85 -21.15 3.78 6.13
C ALA A 85 -22.40 3.93 7.01
N ASP A 86 -23.30 2.94 7.01
CA ASP A 86 -24.52 2.94 7.82
C ASP A 86 -24.24 2.99 9.33
N VAL A 87 -23.17 2.32 9.77
CA VAL A 87 -22.76 2.32 11.19
C VAL A 87 -22.24 3.70 11.58
N TRP A 88 -21.47 4.35 10.72
CA TRP A 88 -21.01 5.72 10.95
C TRP A 88 -22.18 6.71 11.05
N LEU A 89 -23.18 6.56 10.19
CA LEU A 89 -24.41 7.36 10.25
C LEU A 89 -25.17 7.10 11.56
N ALA A 90 -25.36 5.83 11.94
CA ALA A 90 -26.03 5.46 13.17
C ALA A 90 -25.30 6.02 14.41
N LEU A 91 -23.97 5.95 14.44
CA LEU A 91 -23.14 6.52 15.50
C LEU A 91 -23.30 8.04 15.57
N GLY A 92 -23.17 8.74 14.44
CA GLY A 92 -23.33 10.18 14.37
C GLY A 92 -24.72 10.67 14.78
N LEU A 93 -25.76 9.86 14.54
CA LEU A 93 -27.16 10.20 14.87
C LEU A 93 -27.53 9.85 16.32
N SER A 94 -26.89 8.82 16.90
CA SER A 94 -27.10 8.41 18.29
C SER A 94 -26.63 9.47 19.31
N LEU A 95 -25.51 10.15 19.05
CA LEU A 95 -24.94 11.18 19.91
C LEU A 95 -25.91 12.37 20.18
N PRO A 96 -26.45 13.06 19.14
CA PRO A 96 -27.38 14.15 19.36
C PRO A 96 -28.71 13.66 19.93
N LEU A 97 -29.17 12.45 19.57
CA LEU A 97 -30.42 11.90 20.08
C LEU A 97 -30.37 11.70 21.61
N VAL A 98 -29.29 11.10 22.12
CA VAL A 98 -29.09 10.93 23.57
C VAL A 98 -28.81 12.28 24.25
N GLY A 99 -28.03 13.17 23.62
CA GLY A 99 -27.76 14.50 24.15
C GLY A 99 -29.02 15.36 24.34
N LEU A 100 -29.94 15.33 23.37
CA LEU A 100 -31.21 16.05 23.45
C LEU A 100 -32.15 15.43 24.50
N ALA A 101 -32.20 14.11 24.60
CA ALA A 101 -32.99 13.43 25.63
C ALA A 101 -32.49 13.81 27.04
N LEU A 102 -31.17 13.81 27.25
CA LEU A 102 -30.57 14.22 28.52
C LEU A 102 -30.81 15.71 28.80
N ALA A 103 -30.66 16.57 27.80
CA ALA A 103 -30.92 18.00 27.95
C ALA A 103 -32.37 18.29 28.35
N ALA A 104 -33.35 17.56 27.79
CA ALA A 104 -34.75 17.68 28.17
C ALA A 104 -34.98 17.30 29.64
N ILE A 105 -34.33 16.23 30.12
CA ILE A 105 -34.43 15.80 31.52
C ILE A 105 -33.87 16.88 32.45
N VAL A 106 -32.65 17.38 32.18
CA VAL A 106 -32.00 18.40 33.01
C VAL A 106 -32.76 19.74 32.94
N TYR A 107 -33.35 20.06 31.80
CA TYR A 107 -34.18 21.25 31.65
C TYR A 107 -35.45 21.18 32.52
N VAL A 108 -36.14 20.04 32.53
CA VAL A 108 -37.31 19.83 33.41
C VAL A 108 -36.90 19.86 34.88
N GLU A 109 -35.79 19.22 35.25
CA GLU A 109 -35.30 19.22 36.62
C GLU A 109 -34.94 20.64 37.10
N SER A 110 -34.18 21.38 36.31
CA SER A 110 -33.73 22.74 36.66
C SER A 110 -34.89 23.75 36.76
N THR A 111 -35.90 23.63 35.90
CA THR A 111 -37.10 24.49 35.96
C THR A 111 -37.95 24.21 37.20
N VAL A 112 -38.02 22.96 37.66
CA VAL A 112 -38.77 22.58 38.88
C VAL A 112 -38.03 22.97 40.16
N VAL A 113 -36.70 22.81 40.20
CA VAL A 113 -35.90 23.00 41.43
C VAL A 113 -35.46 24.45 41.64
N VAL A 114 -34.97 25.13 40.59
CA VAL A 114 -34.36 26.48 40.70
C VAL A 114 -35.35 27.58 40.31
N GLY A 115 -36.36 27.24 39.50
CA GLY A 115 -37.34 28.18 38.97
C GLY A 115 -37.00 28.65 37.54
N PRO A 116 -37.99 29.14 36.78
CA PRO A 116 -37.86 29.34 35.32
C PRO A 116 -36.99 30.54 34.92
N GLU A 117 -36.74 31.50 35.82
CA GLU A 117 -36.02 32.75 35.54
C GLU A 117 -34.51 32.56 35.35
N SER A 118 -33.92 31.54 35.97
CA SER A 118 -32.47 31.33 36.01
C SER A 118 -31.95 30.26 35.05
N VAL A 119 -32.82 29.61 34.27
CA VAL A 119 -32.44 28.46 33.42
C VAL A 119 -32.04 28.89 32.02
N ASN A 120 -30.73 28.82 31.73
CA ASN A 120 -30.20 29.05 30.38
C ASN A 120 -30.24 27.75 29.55
N ALA A 121 -31.32 27.54 28.80
CA ALA A 121 -31.55 26.33 27.99
C ALA A 121 -30.36 25.96 27.08
N THR A 122 -29.75 26.95 26.39
CA THR A 122 -28.61 26.72 25.49
C THR A 122 -27.40 26.15 26.22
N ARG A 123 -27.15 26.61 27.45
CA ARG A 123 -26.02 26.16 28.27
C ARG A 123 -26.25 24.74 28.77
N THR A 124 -27.47 24.43 29.21
CA THR A 124 -27.87 23.08 29.64
C THR A 124 -27.75 22.06 28.51
N VAL A 125 -28.16 22.45 27.29
CA VAL A 125 -28.06 21.62 26.09
C VAL A 125 -26.61 21.34 25.70
N LEU A 126 -25.74 22.37 25.75
CA LEU A 126 -24.32 22.22 25.45
C LEU A 126 -23.61 21.33 26.49
N GLU A 127 -23.92 21.52 27.78
CA GLU A 127 -23.38 20.71 28.88
C GLU A 127 -23.82 19.24 28.77
N ALA A 128 -25.10 18.98 28.47
CA ALA A 128 -25.61 17.63 28.24
C ALA A 128 -24.94 16.95 27.04
N MET A 129 -24.78 17.67 25.92
CA MET A 129 -24.05 17.14 24.75
C MET A 129 -22.60 16.83 25.07
N TRP A 130 -21.94 17.70 25.83
CA TRP A 130 -20.55 17.50 26.24
C TRP A 130 -20.38 16.26 27.13
N VAL A 131 -21.29 16.05 28.08
CA VAL A 131 -21.28 14.85 28.95
C VAL A 131 -21.46 13.57 28.13
N VAL A 132 -22.42 13.55 27.19
CA VAL A 132 -22.65 12.37 26.32
C VAL A 132 -21.43 12.09 25.44
N PHE A 133 -20.77 13.12 24.93
CA PHE A 133 -19.51 12.99 24.19
C PHE A 133 -18.42 12.33 25.06
N HIS A 134 -18.22 12.79 26.29
CA HIS A 134 -17.24 12.21 27.22
C HIS A 134 -17.53 10.75 27.58
N MET A 135 -18.79 10.39 27.75
CA MET A 135 -19.22 9.01 28.00
C MET A 135 -18.90 8.12 26.80
N TYR A 136 -19.15 8.61 25.58
CA TYR A 136 -18.89 7.86 24.34
C TYR A 136 -17.41 7.55 24.14
N PHE A 137 -16.53 8.51 24.45
CA PHE A 137 -15.07 8.34 24.35
C PHE A 137 -14.41 7.74 25.60
N GLN A 138 -15.19 7.33 26.60
CA GLN A 138 -14.71 6.72 27.86
C GLN A 138 -13.69 7.58 28.63
N GLN A 139 -13.70 8.91 28.42
CA GLN A 139 -12.71 9.81 29.02
C GLN A 139 -13.06 10.24 30.46
N GLY A 140 -14.22 9.82 30.98
CA GLY A 140 -14.70 10.19 32.31
C GLY A 140 -15.19 11.64 32.36
N ALA A 141 -16.47 11.84 32.67
CA ALA A 141 -17.03 13.17 32.86
C ALA A 141 -16.66 13.68 34.27
N SER A 142 -15.58 14.44 34.39
CA SER A 142 -15.10 15.02 35.66
C SER A 142 -16.07 16.01 36.31
N GLN A 143 -17.21 16.30 35.68
CA GLN A 143 -18.20 17.27 36.16
C GLN A 143 -19.40 16.64 36.89
N LEU A 144 -19.58 15.31 36.82
CA LEU A 144 -20.50 14.59 37.70
C LEU A 144 -19.80 14.40 39.03
N GLY A 145 -20.18 15.18 40.05
CA GLY A 145 -19.60 15.23 41.38
C GLY A 145 -19.63 13.91 42.16
N VAL A 146 -18.87 12.93 41.69
CA VAL A 146 -18.48 11.70 42.39
C VAL A 146 -16.98 11.75 42.60
N THR A 147 -16.50 12.84 43.22
CA THR A 147 -15.24 12.78 43.95
C THR A 147 -15.58 12.22 45.31
N GLY A 148 -15.21 10.95 45.51
CA GLY A 148 -15.33 10.29 46.78
C GLY A 148 -14.75 11.14 47.91
N ARG A 149 -15.51 11.17 49.00
CA ARG A 149 -15.04 11.50 50.33
C ARG A 149 -13.71 10.77 50.60
N GLN A 150 -12.63 11.52 50.76
CA GLN A 150 -11.49 11.17 51.61
C GLN A 150 -11.18 12.37 52.49
#